data_AF-A0A1E3WPQ0-F1
#
_entry.id   AF-A0A1E3WPQ0-F1
#
_cell.length_a   1.000
_cell.length_b   1.000
_cell.length_c   1.000
_cell.angle_alpha   90.00
_cell.angle_beta   90.00
_cell.angle_gamma   90.00
#
_symmetry.space_group_name_H-M   'P 1'
#
loop_
_entity.id
_entity.type
_entity.pdbx_description
1 polymer ?
#
loop_
_entity_poly.entity_id
_entity_poly.type
_entity_poly.pdbx_seq_one_letter_code
_entity_poly.pdbx_strand_id
1 'polypeptide(L)'
;MPKIWRCVMLVVWISSASTAFANSAIDELTPEQAYQQGTLLYQQNKYTQARPLLKHAADRGYPSAALMYADTFYANLFIQTEEESEYIVKAAEMGSIIGMLRAGGNRAINGDSRLWKAQASRVLNKLADQDNAFAMELLYSSVEDRDEGYGWLKKQQKRGCFCPT
;
A
#
# COMPACT_ATOMS: atom_id res chain seq x y z
N MET A 1 -25.22 38.59 -49.76
CA MET A 1 -25.69 37.31 -49.17
C MET A 1 -24.62 36.81 -48.21
N PRO A 2 -24.87 36.86 -46.89
CA PRO A 2 -23.99 36.31 -45.85
C PRO A 2 -24.36 34.84 -45.57
N LYS A 3 -23.46 34.04 -44.96
CA LYS A 3 -23.71 32.81 -44.15
C LYS A 3 -22.73 31.65 -44.42
N ILE A 4 -21.43 31.86 -44.28
CA ILE A 4 -20.51 30.70 -44.11
C ILE A 4 -19.54 30.91 -42.94
N TRP A 5 -19.27 32.15 -42.55
CA TRP A 5 -18.26 32.45 -41.53
C TRP A 5 -18.69 32.23 -40.06
N ARG A 6 -19.95 31.83 -39.82
CA ARG A 6 -20.50 31.66 -38.46
C ARG A 6 -20.28 30.28 -37.83
N CYS A 7 -19.71 29.31 -38.55
CA CYS A 7 -19.65 27.92 -38.07
C CYS A 7 -18.26 27.45 -37.62
N VAL A 8 -17.20 28.23 -37.80
CA VAL A 8 -15.83 27.77 -37.48
C VAL A 8 -15.37 28.18 -36.07
N MET A 9 -16.10 29.08 -35.38
CA MET A 9 -15.77 29.56 -34.03
C MET A 9 -16.67 28.95 -32.94
N LEU A 10 -16.98 27.64 -33.01
CA LEU A 10 -17.86 26.99 -32.02
C LEU A 10 -17.38 25.59 -31.56
N VAL A 11 -16.10 25.24 -31.75
CA VAL A 11 -15.60 23.88 -31.45
C VAL A 11 -14.46 23.82 -30.42
N VAL A 12 -14.00 24.94 -29.85
CA VAL A 12 -12.75 24.92 -29.03
C VAL A 12 -12.92 25.40 -27.57
N TRP A 13 -14.05 25.14 -26.92
CA TRP A 13 -14.24 25.59 -25.51
C TRP A 13 -14.95 24.60 -24.58
N ILE A 14 -14.72 23.29 -24.75
CA ILE A 14 -15.10 22.31 -23.71
C ILE A 14 -14.01 21.25 -23.61
N SER A 15 -12.94 21.54 -22.87
CA SER A 15 -11.95 20.50 -22.54
C SER A 15 -11.38 20.61 -21.13
N SER A 16 -11.80 21.59 -20.32
CA SER A 16 -11.14 21.90 -19.05
C SER A 16 -11.90 21.47 -17.80
N ALA A 17 -13.06 20.81 -17.92
CA ALA A 17 -13.92 20.52 -16.76
C ALA A 17 -13.67 19.15 -16.10
N SER A 18 -12.85 18.26 -16.66
CA SER A 18 -12.87 16.85 -16.26
C SER A 18 -12.15 16.51 -14.95
N THR A 19 -11.37 17.40 -14.35
CA THR A 19 -10.60 17.08 -13.13
C THR A 19 -11.30 17.52 -11.83
N ALA A 20 -12.13 18.57 -11.87
CA ALA A 20 -12.80 19.10 -10.69
C ALA A 20 -13.98 18.23 -10.22
N PHE A 21 -14.77 17.69 -11.17
CA PHE A 21 -15.93 16.83 -10.85
C PHE A 21 -15.54 15.44 -10.32
N ALA A 22 -14.35 14.94 -10.64
CA ALA A 22 -13.90 13.64 -10.15
C ALA A 22 -13.61 13.64 -8.65
N ASN A 23 -13.07 14.74 -8.11
CA ASN A 23 -12.73 14.83 -6.70
C ASN A 23 -13.98 15.06 -5.82
N SER A 24 -14.95 15.86 -6.27
CA SER A 24 -16.19 16.11 -5.50
C SER A 24 -16.99 14.83 -5.28
N ALA A 25 -16.97 13.88 -6.22
CA ALA A 25 -17.65 12.60 -6.08
C ALA A 25 -16.97 11.66 -5.07
N ILE A 26 -15.67 11.83 -4.81
CA ILE A 26 -14.91 10.98 -3.87
C ILE A 26 -15.14 11.44 -2.43
N ASP A 27 -15.29 12.75 -2.20
CA ASP A 27 -15.57 13.30 -0.87
C ASP A 27 -16.91 12.82 -0.30
N GLU A 28 -17.85 12.43 -1.16
CA GLU A 28 -19.14 11.82 -0.78
C GLU A 28 -19.04 10.34 -0.40
N LEU A 29 -17.93 9.66 -0.74
CA LEU A 29 -17.72 8.26 -0.40
C LEU A 29 -17.26 8.10 1.05
N THR A 30 -17.78 7.06 1.71
CA THR A 30 -17.17 6.60 2.96
C THR A 30 -15.74 6.10 2.72
N PRO A 31 -14.86 6.14 3.72
CA PRO A 31 -13.50 5.58 3.59
C PRO A 31 -13.50 4.12 3.12
N GLU A 32 -14.46 3.32 3.59
CA GLU A 32 -14.61 1.92 3.19
C GLU A 32 -14.97 1.77 1.72
N GLN A 33 -15.95 2.56 1.23
CA GLN A 33 -16.35 2.54 -0.18
C GLN A 33 -15.19 2.96 -1.09
N ALA A 34 -14.47 4.02 -0.71
CA ALA A 34 -13.30 4.46 -1.44
C ALA A 34 -12.19 3.38 -1.44
N TYR A 35 -11.97 2.71 -0.31
CA TYR A 35 -11.02 1.59 -0.24
C TYR A 35 -11.40 0.44 -1.16
N GLN A 36 -12.67 0.00 -1.15
CA GLN A 36 -13.15 -1.10 -1.98
C GLN A 36 -13.07 -0.76 -3.48
N GLN A 37 -13.54 0.42 -3.88
CA GLN A 37 -13.49 0.87 -5.27
C GLN A 37 -12.06 1.10 -5.75
N GLY A 38 -11.23 1.74 -4.92
CA GLY A 38 -9.81 1.96 -5.19
C GLY A 38 -9.06 0.64 -5.36
N THR A 39 -9.34 -0.35 -4.51
CA THR A 39 -8.75 -1.69 -4.59
C THR A 39 -9.12 -2.39 -5.89
N LEU A 40 -10.39 -2.35 -6.30
CA LEU A 40 -10.85 -2.93 -7.55
C LEU A 40 -10.15 -2.31 -8.77
N LEU A 41 -10.05 -0.98 -8.82
CA LEU A 41 -9.38 -0.27 -9.91
C LEU A 41 -7.87 -0.54 -9.93
N TYR A 42 -7.25 -0.62 -8.75
CA TYR A 42 -5.84 -0.98 -8.61
C TYR A 42 -5.55 -2.38 -9.18
N GLN A 43 -6.39 -3.37 -8.84
CA GLN A 43 -6.28 -4.73 -9.37
C GLN A 43 -6.51 -4.81 -10.89
N GLN A 44 -7.25 -3.85 -11.45
CA GLN A 44 -7.42 -3.69 -12.90
C GLN A 44 -6.30 -2.88 -13.57
N ASN A 45 -5.21 -2.56 -12.84
CA ASN A 45 -4.11 -1.70 -13.28
C ASN A 45 -4.55 -0.28 -13.69
N LYS A 46 -5.72 0.18 -13.24
CA LYS A 46 -6.23 1.54 -13.49
C LYS A 46 -5.71 2.51 -12.43
N TYR A 47 -4.39 2.60 -12.27
CA TYR A 47 -3.75 3.32 -11.16
C TYR A 47 -4.14 4.79 -11.09
N THR A 48 -4.26 5.48 -12.24
CA THR A 48 -4.70 6.89 -12.28
C THR A 48 -6.07 7.10 -11.62
N GLN A 49 -7.00 6.15 -11.78
CA GLN A 49 -8.33 6.21 -11.19
C GLN A 49 -8.34 5.70 -9.74
N ALA A 50 -7.52 4.70 -9.43
CA ALA A 50 -7.39 4.12 -8.10
C ALA A 50 -6.78 5.11 -7.10
N ARG A 51 -5.76 5.87 -7.52
CA ARG A 51 -4.97 6.77 -6.65
C ARG A 51 -5.82 7.69 -5.76
N PRO A 52 -6.75 8.51 -6.28
CA PRO A 52 -7.50 9.44 -5.43
C PRO A 52 -8.42 8.72 -4.43
N LEU A 53 -8.98 7.56 -4.81
CA LEU A 53 -9.80 6.72 -3.93
C LEU A 53 -8.97 6.08 -2.80
N LEU A 54 -7.82 5.50 -3.16
CA LEU A 54 -6.90 4.90 -2.20
C LEU A 54 -6.33 5.95 -1.24
N LYS A 55 -5.99 7.14 -1.73
CA LYS A 55 -5.56 8.27 -0.89
C LYS A 55 -6.64 8.67 0.10
N HIS A 56 -7.88 8.82 -0.35
CA HIS A 56 -9.01 9.19 0.51
C HIS A 56 -9.22 8.22 1.67
N ALA A 57 -9.12 6.91 1.41
CA ALA A 57 -9.20 5.87 2.43
C ALA A 57 -7.96 5.81 3.33
N ALA A 58 -6.75 5.93 2.75
CA ALA A 58 -5.49 5.94 3.48
C ALA A 58 -5.43 7.09 4.50
N ASP A 59 -5.89 8.27 4.10
CA ASP A 59 -5.96 9.46 4.95
C ASP A 59 -6.98 9.33 6.09
N ARG A 60 -7.82 8.28 6.06
CA ARG A 60 -8.90 8.04 7.03
C ARG A 60 -8.79 6.67 7.70
N GLY A 61 -7.57 6.14 7.86
CA GLY A 61 -7.33 5.01 8.76
C GLY A 61 -7.22 3.64 8.10
N TYR A 62 -7.10 3.56 6.76
CA TYR A 62 -6.97 2.28 6.05
C TYR A 62 -5.50 1.99 5.72
N PRO A 63 -4.76 1.22 6.54
CA PRO A 63 -3.34 0.91 6.29
C PRO A 63 -3.09 0.21 4.96
N SER A 64 -3.97 -0.70 4.55
CA SER A 64 -3.85 -1.37 3.25
C SER A 64 -4.01 -0.38 2.09
N ALA A 65 -4.92 0.59 2.22
CA ALA A 65 -5.07 1.64 1.20
C ALA A 65 -3.82 2.51 1.11
N ALA A 66 -3.19 2.83 2.24
CA ALA A 66 -1.94 3.58 2.27
C ALA A 66 -0.80 2.82 1.56
N LEU A 67 -0.66 1.52 1.81
CA LEU A 67 0.32 0.69 1.10
C LEU A 67 0.06 0.61 -0.40
N MET A 68 -1.20 0.39 -0.80
CA MET A 68 -1.56 0.35 -2.21
C MET A 68 -1.36 1.71 -2.90
N TYR A 69 -1.64 2.81 -2.21
CA TYR A 69 -1.36 4.15 -2.73
C TYR A 69 0.15 4.37 -2.88
N ALA A 70 0.96 3.99 -1.89
CA ALA A 70 2.42 4.03 -1.97
C ALA A 70 2.96 3.22 -3.17
N ASP A 71 2.39 2.04 -3.44
CA ASP A 71 2.80 1.19 -4.56
C ASP A 71 2.59 1.85 -5.92
N THR A 72 1.67 2.81 -6.03
CA THR A 72 1.48 3.58 -7.28
C THR A 72 2.62 4.55 -7.59
N PHE A 73 3.52 4.79 -6.63
CA PHE A 73 4.74 5.59 -6.79
C PHE A 73 6.00 4.75 -6.93
N TYR A 74 5.88 3.42 -6.88
CA TYR A 74 7.03 2.54 -6.97
C TYR A 74 7.78 2.77 -8.30
N ALA A 75 9.00 3.30 -8.20
CA ALA A 75 9.81 3.62 -9.36
C ALA A 75 10.61 2.42 -9.87
N ASN A 76 11.43 1.81 -9.00
CA ASN A 76 12.27 0.65 -9.28
C ASN A 76 12.78 0.06 -7.97
N LEU A 77 13.66 -0.94 -7.98
CA LEU A 77 14.17 -1.61 -6.77
C LEU A 77 15.18 -0.75 -5.97
N PHE A 78 15.88 0.18 -6.60
CA PHE A 78 17.00 0.91 -6.00
C PHE A 78 16.60 2.25 -5.37
N ILE A 79 15.57 2.89 -5.91
CA ILE A 79 15.14 4.23 -5.49
C ILE A 79 13.70 4.18 -4.99
N GLN A 80 13.49 4.68 -3.78
CA GLN A 80 12.18 4.96 -3.21
C GLN A 80 11.88 6.45 -3.33
N THR A 81 10.68 6.80 -3.78
CA THR A 81 10.22 8.19 -3.83
C THR A 81 9.79 8.68 -2.44
N GLU A 82 9.75 9.99 -2.22
CA GLU A 82 9.27 10.57 -0.97
C GLU A 82 7.82 10.19 -0.68
N GLU A 83 6.93 10.23 -1.68
CA GLU A 83 5.52 9.89 -1.52
C GLU A 83 5.29 8.40 -1.22
N GLU A 84 6.08 7.53 -1.85
CA GLU A 84 6.10 6.10 -1.51
C GLU A 84 6.50 5.91 -0.03
N SER A 85 7.58 6.56 0.41
CA SER A 85 8.04 6.47 1.80
C SER A 85 7.00 7.01 2.79
N GLU A 86 6.41 8.17 2.50
CA GLU A 86 5.40 8.83 3.35
C GLU A 86 4.24 7.87 3.65
N TYR A 87 3.65 7.27 2.61
CA TYR A 87 2.48 6.42 2.79
C TYR A 87 2.81 5.01 3.31
N ILE A 88 4.05 4.52 3.11
CA ILE A 88 4.55 3.33 3.81
C ILE A 88 4.66 3.59 5.31
N VAL A 89 5.25 4.71 5.72
CA VAL A 89 5.37 5.10 7.14
C VAL A 89 3.99 5.30 7.75
N LYS A 90 3.08 5.99 7.04
CA LYS A 90 1.69 6.15 7.48
C LYS A 90 0.99 4.81 7.71
N ALA A 91 1.21 3.81 6.84
CA ALA A 91 0.71 2.46 7.07
C ALA A 91 1.29 1.82 8.34
N ALA A 92 2.60 2.00 8.58
CA ALA A 92 3.29 1.51 9.76
C ALA A 92 2.74 2.13 11.05
N GLU A 93 2.51 3.44 11.07
CA GLU A 93 1.91 4.19 12.18
C GLU A 93 0.48 3.72 12.50
N MET A 94 -0.28 3.32 11.48
CA MET A 94 -1.60 2.71 11.64
C MET A 94 -1.53 1.23 12.10
N GLY A 95 -0.35 0.70 12.41
CA GLY A 95 -0.18 -0.66 12.93
C GLY A 95 0.00 -1.75 11.86
N SER A 96 0.21 -1.38 10.59
CA SER A 96 0.46 -2.37 9.54
C SER A 96 1.82 -3.03 9.71
N ILE A 97 1.86 -4.33 9.96
CA ILE A 97 3.11 -5.11 9.99
C ILE A 97 3.85 -5.00 8.66
N ILE A 98 3.14 -5.03 7.54
CA ILE A 98 3.73 -4.85 6.20
C ILE A 98 4.28 -3.42 6.03
N GLY A 99 3.57 -2.42 6.55
CA GLY A 99 4.07 -1.04 6.62
C GLY A 99 5.36 -0.94 7.40
N MET A 100 5.43 -1.52 8.60
CA MET A 100 6.63 -1.52 9.43
C MET A 100 7.82 -2.23 8.74
N LEU A 101 7.58 -3.40 8.12
CA LEU A 101 8.61 -4.13 7.38
C LEU A 101 9.17 -3.30 6.21
N ARG A 102 8.29 -2.63 5.45
CA ARG A 102 8.71 -1.78 4.33
C ARG A 102 9.39 -0.49 4.80
N ALA A 103 8.89 0.12 5.86
CA ALA A 103 9.45 1.32 6.47
C ALA A 103 10.83 1.05 7.10
N GLY A 104 11.09 -0.18 7.53
CA GLY A 104 12.38 -0.64 8.04
C GLY A 104 13.25 -1.42 7.04
N GLY A 105 12.85 -1.43 5.76
CA GLY A 105 13.54 -2.16 4.70
C GLY A 105 14.75 -1.43 4.14
N ASN A 106 15.53 -2.12 3.31
CA ASN A 106 16.77 -1.57 2.73
C ASN A 106 16.57 -0.38 1.80
N ARG A 107 15.37 -0.23 1.22
CA ARG A 107 14.98 0.92 0.37
C ARG A 107 14.52 2.13 1.17
N ALA A 108 14.29 1.98 2.47
CA ALA A 108 13.64 2.99 3.27
C ALA A 108 14.50 4.26 3.34
N ILE A 109 13.95 5.38 2.88
CA ILE A 109 14.62 6.69 2.96
C ILE A 109 14.22 7.49 4.19
N ASN A 110 13.26 7.01 4.99
CA ASN A 110 12.88 7.63 6.25
C ASN A 110 13.99 7.48 7.31
N GLY A 111 14.10 8.46 8.20
CA GLY A 111 15.12 8.49 9.25
C GLY A 111 14.99 7.41 10.33
N ASP A 112 13.82 6.77 10.39
CA ASP A 112 13.44 5.85 11.47
C ASP A 112 13.44 4.38 11.04
N SER A 113 14.07 4.04 9.90
CA SER A 113 14.04 2.68 9.34
C SER A 113 14.46 1.60 10.36
N ARG A 114 15.51 1.85 11.16
CA ARG A 114 15.94 0.92 12.22
C ARG A 114 14.88 0.72 13.31
N LEU A 115 14.14 1.77 13.66
CA LEU A 115 13.05 1.68 14.64
C LEU A 115 11.89 0.86 14.08
N TRP A 116 11.50 1.10 12.83
CA TRP A 116 10.44 0.33 12.18
C TRP A 116 10.79 -1.15 12.02
N LYS A 117 12.05 -1.47 11.66
CA LYS A 117 12.55 -2.85 11.62
C LYS A 117 12.44 -3.52 12.99
N ALA A 118 12.90 -2.86 14.06
CA ALA A 118 12.81 -3.40 15.41
C ALA A 118 11.36 -3.59 15.89
N GLN A 119 10.46 -2.67 15.55
CA GLN A 119 9.03 -2.80 15.85
C GLN A 119 8.39 -3.97 15.11
N ALA A 120 8.65 -4.12 13.80
CA ALA A 120 8.18 -5.25 13.00
C ALA A 120 8.64 -6.57 13.60
N SER A 121 9.93 -6.71 13.90
CA SER A 121 10.49 -7.92 14.53
C SER A 121 9.82 -8.23 15.86
N ARG A 122 9.57 -7.22 16.72
CA ARG A 122 8.89 -7.44 18.01
C ARG A 122 7.48 -7.99 17.83
N VAL A 123 6.69 -7.40 16.94
CA VAL A 123 5.31 -7.82 16.68
C VAL A 123 5.28 -9.23 16.08
N LEU A 124 6.14 -9.48 15.09
CA LEU A 124 6.23 -10.76 14.41
C LEU A 124 6.67 -11.89 15.35
N ASN A 125 7.70 -11.67 16.19
CA ASN A 125 8.13 -12.66 17.17
C ASN A 125 6.99 -13.02 18.14
N LYS A 126 6.28 -12.02 18.67
CA LYS A 126 5.13 -12.25 19.55
C LYS A 126 4.05 -13.10 18.87
N LEU A 127 3.73 -12.82 17.60
CA LEU A 127 2.75 -13.59 16.84
C LEU A 127 3.25 -15.00 16.52
N ALA A 128 4.53 -15.15 16.20
CA ALA A 128 5.16 -16.45 15.95
C ALA A 128 5.26 -17.31 17.23
N ASP A 129 5.37 -16.69 18.41
CA ASP A 129 5.27 -17.39 19.69
C ASP A 129 3.85 -17.88 19.96
N GLN A 130 2.85 -17.21 19.40
CA GLN A 130 1.43 -17.61 19.39
C GLN A 130 1.08 -18.52 18.20
N ASP A 131 2.09 -19.11 17.56
CA ASP A 131 1.92 -20.06 16.45
C ASP A 131 1.24 -19.48 15.20
N ASN A 132 1.36 -18.17 14.99
CA ASN A 132 0.90 -17.53 13.77
C ASN A 132 1.83 -17.89 12.60
N ALA A 133 1.37 -18.75 11.70
CA ALA A 133 2.14 -19.19 10.54
C ALA A 133 2.55 -18.04 9.62
N PHE A 134 1.68 -17.05 9.43
CA PHE A 134 1.97 -15.87 8.61
C PHE A 134 3.12 -15.04 9.20
N ALA A 135 3.16 -14.87 10.52
CA ALA A 135 4.25 -14.17 11.18
C ALA A 135 5.59 -14.92 11.07
N MET A 136 5.58 -16.25 11.20
CA MET A 136 6.77 -17.08 11.00
C MET A 136 7.30 -16.99 9.57
N GLU A 137 6.42 -16.95 8.56
CA GLU A 137 6.78 -16.77 7.16
C GLU A 137 7.40 -15.38 6.90
N LEU A 138 6.80 -14.34 7.47
CA LEU A 138 7.35 -13.00 7.40
C LEU A 138 8.70 -12.88 8.11
N LEU A 139 8.92 -13.58 9.23
CA LEU A 139 10.24 -13.64 9.87
C LEU A 139 11.25 -14.32 8.96
N TYR A 140 10.93 -15.49 8.40
CA TYR A 140 11.82 -16.20 7.46
C TYR A 140 12.27 -15.30 6.30
N SER A 141 11.36 -14.53 5.71
CA SER A 141 11.65 -13.65 4.58
C SER A 141 12.32 -12.32 4.95
N SER A 142 12.31 -11.92 6.22
CA SER A 142 12.81 -10.60 6.67
C SER A 142 14.09 -10.64 7.51
N VAL A 143 14.49 -11.80 8.03
CA VAL A 143 15.77 -11.94 8.75
C VAL A 143 16.94 -12.02 7.78
N GLU A 144 18.03 -11.35 8.14
CA GLU A 144 19.29 -11.42 7.38
C GLU A 144 20.04 -12.72 7.67
N ASP A 145 19.92 -13.24 8.89
CA ASP A 145 20.49 -14.52 9.29
C ASP A 145 19.62 -15.67 8.78
N ARG A 146 20.16 -16.42 7.82
CA ARG A 146 19.45 -17.54 7.20
C ARG A 146 19.20 -18.68 8.19
N ASP A 147 20.07 -18.91 9.17
CA ASP A 147 19.89 -19.98 10.15
C ASP A 147 18.72 -19.67 11.09
N GLU A 148 18.56 -18.41 11.49
CA GLU A 148 17.39 -17.93 12.23
C GLU A 148 16.11 -18.11 11.41
N GLY A 149 16.15 -17.73 10.12
CA GLY A 149 15.03 -17.90 9.19
C GLY A 149 14.62 -19.37 9.03
N TYR A 150 15.58 -20.27 8.83
CA TYR A 150 15.31 -21.71 8.74
C TYR A 150 14.78 -22.28 10.06
N GLY A 151 15.10 -21.69 11.21
CA GLY A 151 14.52 -22.03 12.50
C GLY A 151 13.00 -21.90 12.51
N TRP A 152 12.48 -20.80 11.96
CA TRP A 152 11.04 -20.54 11.86
C TRP A 152 10.32 -21.51 10.91
N LEU A 153 10.91 -21.81 9.75
CA LEU A 153 10.35 -22.81 8.82
C LEU A 153 10.30 -24.21 9.44
N LYS A 154 11.36 -24.63 10.14
CA LYS A 154 11.38 -25.92 10.85
C LYS A 154 10.29 -25.98 11.93
N LYS A 155 10.03 -24.89 12.64
CA LYS A 155 8.95 -24.79 13.64
C LYS A 155 7.58 -24.98 13.00
N GLN A 156 7.33 -24.40 11.83
CA GLN A 156 6.09 -24.61 11.06
C GLN A 156 5.94 -26.07 10.59
N GLN A 157 6.97 -26.64 9.96
CA GLN A 157 6.93 -27.99 9.37
C GLN A 157 6.67 -29.10 10.40
N LYS A 158 7.32 -29.03 11.58
CA LYS A 158 7.11 -29.99 12.67
C LYS A 158 5.66 -30.06 13.14
N ARG A 159 4.90 -28.97 12.98
CA ARG A 159 3.49 -28.89 13.40
C ARG A 159 2.53 -29.33 12.30
N GLY A 160 2.87 -29.13 11.02
CA GLY A 160 2.13 -29.71 9.90
C GLY A 160 2.19 -31.24 9.86
N CYS A 161 3.22 -31.85 10.46
CA CYS A 161 3.31 -33.31 10.66
C CYS A 161 2.62 -33.82 11.93
N PHE A 162 2.15 -32.95 12.84
CA PHE A 162 1.43 -33.35 14.05
C PHE A 162 -0.08 -33.35 13.76
N CYS A 163 -0.55 -34.36 13.03
CA CYS A 163 -1.96 -34.70 13.01
C CYS A 163 -2.32 -35.31 14.39
N PRO A 164 -3.27 -34.75 15.15
CA PRO A 164 -3.76 -35.43 16.33
C PRO A 164 -4.50 -36.70 15.89
N THR A 165 -4.01 -37.85 16.32
CA THR A 165 -4.73 -39.14 16.29
C THR A 165 -5.84 -39.12 17.32
#